data_AF-A0A3M2ZKZ4-F1
#
_entry.id   AF-A0A3M2ZKZ4-F1
#
_cell.length_a   1.000
_cell.length_b   1.000
_cell.length_c   1.000
_cell.angle_alpha   90.00
_cell.angle_beta   90.00
_cell.angle_gamma   90.00
#
_symmetry.space_group_name_H-M   'P 1'
#
loop_
_entity.id
_entity.type
_entity.pdbx_description
1 polymer ?
#
loop_
_entity_poly.entity_id
_entity_poly.type
_entity_poly.pdbx_seq_one_letter_code
_entity_poly.pdbx_strand_id
1 'polypeptide(L)'
;AETDAATAYAQAVAWGDTEAEKTANADAQKAAKNLATAAEHDRRQGLIISALKQELATVDQYIVEAQEKHKGIERDALWLSQTVLEEKWNEAAKALFEVGGKLWANYNLLGLDQVSLLKLAVPQEGETVGNWTWHELSDRARNYGAQDLLRLNETSTRLQAEQTGHLA
;
A
#
# COMPACT_ATOMS: atom_id res chain seq x y z
N ALA A 1 55.63 20.86 13.68
CA ALA A 1 55.35 21.26 15.07
C ALA A 1 56.05 20.36 16.09
N GLU A 2 55.72 19.06 16.18
CA GLU A 2 56.39 18.12 17.10
C GLU A 2 57.87 17.91 16.73
N THR A 3 58.14 17.72 15.44
CA THR A 3 59.52 17.61 14.90
C THR A 3 60.33 18.87 15.11
N ASP A 4 59.70 20.04 15.01
CA ASP A 4 60.36 21.34 15.20
C ASP A 4 60.69 21.58 16.68
N ALA A 5 59.78 21.21 17.59
CA ALA A 5 60.00 21.30 19.03
C ALA A 5 61.07 20.30 19.51
N ALA A 6 61.08 19.08 18.99
CA ALA A 6 62.11 18.08 19.29
C ALA A 6 63.50 18.52 18.79
N THR A 7 63.56 19.16 17.62
CA THR A 7 64.80 19.70 17.05
C THR A 7 65.31 20.90 17.86
N ALA A 8 64.42 21.80 18.27
CA ALA A 8 64.77 22.94 19.11
C ALA A 8 65.26 22.51 20.52
N TYR A 9 64.64 21.47 21.09
CA TYR A 9 65.08 20.87 22.36
C TYR A 9 66.50 20.28 22.25
N ALA A 10 66.78 19.51 21.19
CA ALA A 10 68.11 18.93 20.95
C ALA A 10 69.20 20.02 20.75
N GLN A 11 68.86 21.13 20.10
CA GLN A 11 69.77 22.26 19.90
C GLN A 11 70.04 23.03 21.20
N ALA A 12 69.02 23.28 22.03
CA ALA A 12 69.16 23.97 23.30
C ALA A 12 70.03 23.17 24.30
N VAL A 13 69.85 21.85 24.37
CA VAL A 13 70.67 20.94 25.19
C VAL A 13 72.13 20.95 24.72
N ALA A 14 72.38 20.95 23.41
CA ALA A 14 73.73 20.98 22.85
C ALA A 14 74.48 22.29 23.14
N TRP A 15 73.77 23.39 23.41
CA TRP A 15 74.35 24.71 23.73
C TRP A 15 74.32 25.05 25.23
N GLY A 16 73.77 24.19 26.08
CA GLY A 16 73.71 24.39 27.53
C GLY A 16 72.77 25.53 27.98
N ASP A 17 71.83 25.94 27.12
CA ASP A 17 70.85 26.98 27.43
C ASP A 17 69.62 26.35 28.11
N THR A 18 69.63 26.40 29.44
CA THR A 18 68.61 25.76 30.28
C THR A 18 67.21 26.37 30.14
N GLU A 19 67.11 27.66 29.78
CA GLU A 19 65.81 28.33 29.59
C GLU A 19 65.20 28.00 28.22
N ALA A 20 66.04 27.94 27.18
CA ALA A 20 65.63 27.46 25.87
C ALA A 20 65.21 25.98 25.90
N GLU A 21 65.94 25.15 26.66
CA GLU A 21 65.63 23.73 26.86
C GLU A 21 64.25 23.56 27.52
N LYS A 22 63.96 24.33 28.57
CA LYS A 22 62.69 24.26 29.30
C LYS A 22 61.51 24.70 28.44
N THR A 23 61.68 25.76 27.65
CA THR A 23 60.67 26.25 26.70
C THR A 23 60.38 25.20 25.62
N ALA A 24 61.42 24.64 25.01
CA ALA A 24 61.28 23.63 23.97
C ALA A 24 60.61 22.34 24.50
N ASN A 25 60.92 21.93 25.74
CA ASN A 25 60.25 20.79 26.38
C ASN A 25 58.75 21.08 26.64
N ALA A 26 58.40 22.28 27.10
CA ALA A 26 57.02 22.67 27.30
C ALA A 26 56.21 22.68 25.98
N ASP A 27 56.82 23.16 24.90
CA ASP A 27 56.20 23.15 23.56
C ASP A 27 56.09 21.75 22.98
N ALA A 28 57.09 20.88 23.18
CA ALA A 28 57.02 19.46 22.80
C ALA A 28 55.90 18.73 23.55
N GLN A 29 55.77 18.96 24.87
CA GLN A 29 54.69 18.38 25.69
C GLN A 29 53.31 18.87 25.23
N LYS A 30 53.18 20.15 24.88
CA LYS A 30 51.94 20.73 24.34
C LYS A 30 51.59 20.14 22.97
N ALA A 31 52.57 19.99 22.08
CA ALA A 31 52.38 19.36 20.78
C ALA A 31 51.96 17.90 20.90
N ALA A 32 52.61 17.13 21.77
CA ALA A 32 52.25 15.73 22.05
C ALA A 32 50.83 15.60 22.61
N LYS A 33 50.43 16.48 23.53
CA LYS A 33 49.06 16.49 24.08
C LYS A 33 48.01 16.80 23.01
N ASN A 34 48.30 17.76 22.13
CA ASN A 34 47.40 18.12 21.04
C ASN A 34 47.30 16.98 20.01
N LEU A 35 48.41 16.32 19.68
CA LEU A 35 48.41 15.16 18.79
C LEU A 35 47.62 14.00 19.38
N ALA A 36 47.80 13.68 20.67
CA ALA A 36 47.01 12.65 21.35
C ALA A 36 45.50 12.98 21.36
N THR A 37 45.15 14.25 21.53
CA THR A 37 43.74 14.70 21.48
C THR A 37 43.17 14.55 20.07
N ALA A 38 43.93 14.93 19.03
CA ALA A 38 43.52 14.78 17.63
C ALA A 38 43.38 13.30 17.25
N ALA A 39 44.34 12.45 17.62
CA ALA A 39 44.28 11.02 17.37
C ALA A 39 43.06 10.35 18.04
N GLU A 40 42.75 10.73 19.28
CA GLU A 40 41.56 10.22 19.96
C GLU A 40 40.26 10.74 19.32
N HIS A 41 40.24 11.99 18.85
CA HIS A 41 39.11 12.53 18.12
C HIS A 41 38.89 11.78 16.80
N ASP A 42 39.93 11.55 16.01
CA ASP A 42 39.86 10.79 14.76
C ASP A 42 39.41 9.36 15.00
N ARG A 43 39.89 8.72 16.07
CA ARG A 43 39.44 7.38 16.48
C ARG A 43 37.95 7.36 16.80
N ARG A 44 37.45 8.34 17.56
CA ARG A 44 36.01 8.47 17.88
C ARG A 44 35.18 8.73 16.63
N GLN A 45 35.64 9.61 15.75
CA GLN A 45 34.97 9.85 14.47
C GLN A 45 34.89 8.59 13.63
N GLY A 46 35.97 7.81 13.56
CA GLY A 46 35.97 6.52 12.86
C GLY A 46 34.95 5.52 13.42
N LEU A 47 34.83 5.44 14.75
CA LEU A 47 33.82 4.61 15.41
C LEU A 47 32.39 5.09 15.12
N ILE A 48 32.14 6.40 15.19
CA ILE A 48 30.83 6.99 14.90
C ILE A 48 30.43 6.72 13.45
N ILE A 49 31.34 6.94 12.49
CA ILE A 49 31.08 6.67 11.07
C ILE A 49 30.77 5.19 10.85
N SER A 50 31.49 4.29 11.53
CA SER A 50 31.27 2.85 11.41
C SER A 50 29.90 2.44 11.97
N ALA A 51 29.52 2.98 13.14
CA ALA A 51 28.20 2.75 13.74
C ALA A 51 27.07 3.27 12.83
N LEU A 52 27.20 4.49 12.30
CA LEU A 52 26.20 5.08 11.39
C LEU A 52 26.05 4.27 10.10
N LYS A 53 27.14 3.71 9.55
CA LYS A 53 27.07 2.82 8.39
C LYS A 53 26.30 1.54 8.69
N GLN A 54 26.49 0.96 9.88
CA GLN A 54 25.75 -0.22 10.31
C GLN A 54 24.27 0.08 10.53
N GLU A 55 23.96 1.22 11.15
CA GLU A 55 22.57 1.68 11.31
C GLU A 55 21.90 1.90 9.95
N LEU A 56 22.57 2.57 9.00
CA LEU A 56 22.05 2.76 7.65
C LEU A 56 21.77 1.43 6.95
N ALA A 57 22.70 0.48 7.00
CA ALA A 57 22.51 -0.85 6.43
C ALA A 57 21.32 -1.60 7.06
N THR A 58 21.10 -1.42 8.37
CA THR A 58 19.96 -2.01 9.08
C THR A 58 18.64 -1.35 8.66
N VAL A 59 18.62 -0.02 8.51
CA VAL A 59 17.46 0.72 8.02
C VAL A 59 17.11 0.31 6.59
N ASP A 60 18.11 0.18 5.71
CA ASP A 60 17.91 -0.27 4.33
C ASP A 60 17.28 -1.67 4.29
N GLN A 61 17.74 -2.59 5.14
CA GLN A 61 17.13 -3.91 5.28
C GLN A 61 15.65 -3.80 5.71
N TYR A 62 15.34 -3.00 6.74
CA TYR A 62 13.96 -2.81 7.19
C TYR A 62 13.07 -2.16 6.14
N ILE A 63 13.59 -1.27 5.30
CA ILE A 63 12.84 -0.69 4.18
C ILE A 63 12.44 -1.79 3.19
N VAL A 64 13.36 -2.67 2.81
CA VAL A 64 13.07 -3.80 1.91
C VAL A 64 12.01 -4.72 2.51
N GLU A 65 12.17 -5.13 3.76
CA GLU A 65 11.20 -6.00 4.46
C GLU A 65 9.81 -5.35 4.56
N ALA A 66 9.74 -4.04 4.84
CA ALA A 66 8.49 -3.31 4.90
C ALA A 66 7.81 -3.23 3.53
N GLN A 67 8.57 -3.02 2.46
CA GLN A 67 8.04 -3.00 1.10
C GLN A 67 7.50 -4.37 0.67
N GLU A 68 8.18 -5.45 1.02
CA GLU A 68 7.70 -6.82 0.74
C GLU A 68 6.40 -7.11 1.49
N LYS A 69 6.35 -6.78 2.79
CA LYS A 69 5.12 -6.93 3.60
C LYS A 69 3.97 -6.09 3.05
N HIS A 70 4.23 -4.86 2.63
CA HIS A 70 3.21 -4.00 2.01
C HIS A 70 2.63 -4.64 0.74
N LYS A 71 3.49 -5.14 -0.16
CA LYS A 71 3.04 -5.83 -1.38
C LYS A 71 2.21 -7.07 -1.06
N GLY A 72 2.56 -7.81 -0.01
CA GLY A 72 1.77 -8.94 0.48
C GLY A 72 0.36 -8.52 0.89
N ILE A 73 0.26 -7.51 1.76
CA ILE A 73 -1.02 -6.98 2.25
C ILE A 73 -1.86 -6.40 1.10
N GLU A 74 -1.25 -5.67 0.18
CA GLU A 74 -1.93 -5.12 -0.99
C GLU A 74 -2.53 -6.23 -1.86
N ARG A 75 -1.79 -7.33 -2.06
CA ARG A 75 -2.29 -8.50 -2.79
C ARG A 75 -3.46 -9.17 -2.08
N ASP A 76 -3.38 -9.32 -0.76
CA ASP A 76 -4.47 -9.90 0.04
C ASP A 76 -5.73 -9.01 -0.01
N ALA A 77 -5.56 -7.69 0.07
CA ALA A 77 -6.64 -6.73 -0.06
C ALA A 77 -7.30 -6.77 -1.46
N LEU A 78 -6.50 -6.92 -2.52
CA LEU A 78 -7.01 -7.10 -3.87
C LEU A 78 -7.81 -8.40 -4.00
N TRP A 79 -7.37 -9.49 -3.38
CA TRP A 79 -8.08 -10.77 -3.40
C TRP A 79 -9.44 -10.66 -2.70
N LEU A 80 -9.50 -10.03 -1.52
CA LEU A 80 -10.75 -9.76 -0.83
C LEU A 80 -11.68 -8.84 -1.63
N SER A 81 -11.12 -7.80 -2.25
CA SER A 81 -11.89 -6.89 -3.11
C SER A 81 -12.45 -7.63 -4.33
N GLN A 82 -11.71 -8.58 -4.89
CA GLN A 82 -12.18 -9.40 -6.00
C GLN A 82 -13.40 -10.22 -5.58
N THR A 83 -13.33 -10.96 -4.48
CA THR A 83 -14.47 -11.78 -4.00
C THR A 83 -15.73 -10.93 -3.79
N VAL A 84 -15.60 -9.75 -3.16
CA VAL A 84 -16.74 -8.85 -2.96
C VAL A 84 -17.30 -8.34 -4.29
N LEU A 85 -16.45 -8.10 -5.29
CA LEU A 85 -16.89 -7.66 -6.61
C LEU A 85 -17.60 -8.78 -7.38
N GLU A 86 -17.13 -10.02 -7.29
CA GLU A 86 -17.78 -11.19 -7.89
C GLU A 86 -19.20 -11.40 -7.30
N GLU A 87 -19.35 -11.28 -5.98
CA GLU A 87 -20.66 -11.33 -5.32
C GLU A 87 -21.58 -10.20 -5.79
N LYS A 88 -21.09 -8.96 -5.82
CA LYS A 88 -21.87 -7.79 -6.28
C LYS A 88 -22.25 -7.91 -7.76
N TRP A 89 -21.37 -8.44 -8.59
CA TRP A 89 -21.64 -8.73 -10.00
C TRP A 89 -22.81 -9.71 -10.13
N ASN A 90 -22.74 -10.81 -9.40
CA ASN A 90 -23.81 -11.80 -9.37
C ASN A 90 -25.14 -11.19 -8.86
N GLU A 91 -25.14 -10.42 -7.78
CA GLU A 91 -26.38 -9.78 -7.31
C GLU A 91 -26.97 -8.79 -8.33
N ALA A 92 -26.12 -7.98 -8.96
CA ALA A 92 -26.57 -7.06 -10.01
C ALA A 92 -27.17 -7.82 -11.20
N ALA A 93 -26.56 -8.92 -11.60
CA ALA A 93 -27.09 -9.73 -12.68
C ALA A 93 -28.38 -10.49 -12.26
N LYS A 94 -28.56 -10.92 -11.00
CA LYS A 94 -29.87 -11.44 -10.53
C LYS A 94 -30.97 -10.39 -10.67
N ALA A 95 -30.68 -9.15 -10.28
CA ALA A 95 -31.62 -8.04 -10.40
C ALA A 95 -31.95 -7.72 -11.88
N LEU A 96 -30.95 -7.78 -12.76
CA LEU A 96 -31.18 -7.65 -14.21
C LEU A 96 -32.12 -8.74 -14.74
N PHE A 97 -31.91 -10.00 -14.35
CA PHE A 97 -32.74 -11.12 -14.79
C PHE A 97 -34.14 -11.11 -14.18
N GLU A 98 -34.30 -10.53 -12.99
CA GLU A 98 -35.61 -10.27 -12.38
C GLU A 98 -36.44 -9.28 -13.20
N VAL A 99 -35.85 -8.15 -13.58
CA VAL A 99 -36.50 -7.16 -14.45
C VAL A 99 -36.70 -7.73 -15.86
N GLY A 100 -35.70 -8.43 -16.39
CA GLY A 100 -35.77 -9.09 -17.70
C GLY A 100 -36.87 -10.15 -17.77
N GLY A 101 -37.10 -10.93 -16.71
CA GLY A 101 -38.20 -11.88 -16.63
C GLY A 101 -39.57 -11.22 -16.66
N LYS A 102 -39.74 -10.08 -15.99
CA LYS A 102 -40.97 -9.26 -16.05
C LYS A 102 -41.21 -8.70 -17.45
N LEU A 103 -40.15 -8.20 -18.10
CA LEU A 103 -40.21 -7.71 -19.48
C LEU A 103 -40.58 -8.84 -20.45
N TRP A 104 -39.98 -10.02 -20.29
CA TRP A 104 -40.30 -11.20 -21.09
C TRP A 104 -41.77 -11.61 -20.93
N ALA A 105 -42.28 -11.65 -19.69
CA ALA A 105 -43.68 -11.94 -19.41
C ALA A 105 -44.62 -10.92 -20.09
N ASN A 106 -44.24 -9.63 -20.09
CA ASN A 106 -44.98 -8.60 -20.81
C ASN A 106 -45.02 -8.85 -22.32
N TYR A 107 -43.87 -9.18 -22.93
CA TYR A 107 -43.81 -9.54 -24.35
C TYR A 107 -44.70 -10.75 -24.67
N ASN A 108 -44.69 -11.78 -23.84
CA ASN A 108 -45.58 -12.93 -24.00
C ASN A 108 -47.07 -12.52 -24.00
N LEU A 109 -47.49 -11.67 -23.07
CA LEU A 109 -48.88 -11.21 -22.96
C LEU A 109 -49.31 -10.31 -24.11
N LEU A 110 -48.38 -9.54 -24.68
CA LEU A 110 -48.63 -8.67 -25.83
C LEU A 110 -48.45 -9.38 -27.18
N GLY A 111 -48.00 -10.63 -27.20
CA GLY A 111 -47.67 -11.36 -28.43
C GLY A 111 -46.49 -10.77 -29.20
N LEU A 112 -45.56 -10.12 -28.51
CA LEU A 112 -44.35 -9.54 -29.08
C LEU A 112 -43.19 -10.54 -29.09
N ASP A 113 -42.22 -10.33 -29.98
CA ASP A 113 -41.01 -11.15 -30.12
C ASP A 113 -39.94 -10.79 -29.07
N GLN A 114 -39.14 -11.78 -28.62
CA GLN A 114 -38.12 -11.66 -27.58
C GLN A 114 -36.67 -11.79 -28.10
N VAL A 115 -36.42 -11.62 -29.40
CA VAL A 115 -35.10 -11.85 -30.02
C VAL A 115 -33.95 -11.08 -29.36
N SER A 116 -34.19 -9.88 -28.82
CA SER A 116 -33.16 -9.13 -28.10
C SER A 116 -32.73 -9.79 -26.78
N LEU A 117 -33.67 -10.42 -26.06
CA LEU A 117 -33.43 -11.07 -24.77
C LEU A 117 -32.84 -12.49 -24.93
N LEU A 118 -33.09 -13.16 -26.06
CA LEU A 118 -32.52 -14.47 -26.36
C LEU A 118 -30.98 -14.48 -26.40
N LYS A 119 -30.36 -13.33 -26.69
CA LYS A 119 -28.91 -13.17 -26.75
C LYS A 119 -28.27 -12.86 -25.39
N LEU A 120 -29.07 -12.63 -24.35
CA LEU A 120 -28.54 -12.28 -23.03
C LEU A 120 -27.89 -13.53 -22.41
N ALA A 121 -26.59 -13.42 -22.17
CA ALA A 121 -25.81 -14.37 -21.40
C ALA A 121 -24.91 -13.58 -20.45
N VAL A 122 -25.06 -13.79 -19.15
CA VAL A 122 -24.26 -13.11 -18.14
C VAL A 122 -23.52 -14.17 -17.31
N PRO A 123 -22.18 -14.09 -17.21
CA PRO A 123 -21.42 -15.06 -16.44
C PRO A 123 -21.72 -14.93 -14.94
N GLN A 124 -21.78 -16.10 -14.29
CA GLN A 124 -21.72 -16.19 -12.84
C GLN A 124 -20.25 -16.24 -12.45
N GLU A 125 -19.85 -15.34 -11.56
CA GLU A 125 -18.47 -15.26 -11.07
C GLU A 125 -18.35 -15.89 -9.67
N GLY A 126 -17.13 -16.28 -9.27
CA GLY A 126 -16.87 -16.95 -7.99
C GLY A 126 -17.01 -18.48 -8.05
N GLU A 127 -17.58 -19.09 -7.00
CA GLU A 127 -17.60 -20.56 -6.85
C GLU A 127 -18.55 -21.29 -7.82
N THR A 128 -19.55 -20.58 -8.36
CA THR A 128 -20.53 -21.19 -9.26
C THR A 128 -20.12 -20.96 -10.70
N VAL A 129 -19.80 -22.05 -11.41
CA VAL A 129 -19.42 -21.98 -12.82
C VAL A 129 -20.66 -22.10 -13.68
N GLY A 130 -21.02 -21.03 -14.38
CA GLY A 130 -22.16 -21.02 -15.28
C GLY A 130 -22.46 -19.65 -15.86
N ASN A 131 -23.52 -19.58 -16.67
CA ASN A 131 -24.07 -18.34 -17.20
C ASN A 131 -25.55 -18.29 -16.88
N TRP A 132 -26.06 -17.13 -16.47
CA TRP A 132 -27.49 -16.87 -16.58
C TRP A 132 -27.82 -16.56 -18.03
N THR A 133 -28.80 -17.27 -18.57
CA THR A 133 -29.15 -17.18 -19.99
C THR A 133 -30.64 -16.91 -20.15
N TRP A 134 -31.09 -16.77 -21.40
CA TRP A 134 -32.51 -16.62 -21.70
C TRP A 134 -33.42 -17.70 -21.07
N HIS A 135 -32.90 -18.88 -20.73
CA HIS A 135 -33.64 -19.91 -19.98
C HIS A 135 -34.12 -19.37 -18.63
N GLU A 136 -33.25 -18.75 -17.82
CA GLU A 136 -33.65 -18.10 -16.56
C GLU A 136 -34.68 -16.99 -16.77
N LEU A 137 -34.58 -16.21 -17.84
CA LEU A 137 -35.58 -15.18 -18.15
C LEU A 137 -36.94 -15.81 -18.42
N SER A 138 -36.97 -16.83 -19.27
CA SER A 138 -38.19 -17.56 -19.61
C SER A 138 -38.79 -18.25 -18.39
N ASP A 139 -37.97 -18.85 -17.53
CA ASP A 139 -38.43 -19.54 -16.33
C ASP A 139 -39.01 -18.55 -15.31
N ARG A 140 -38.35 -17.41 -15.09
CA ARG A 140 -38.88 -16.33 -14.24
C ARG A 140 -40.15 -15.71 -14.82
N ALA A 141 -40.23 -15.55 -16.13
CA ALA A 141 -41.40 -14.97 -16.80
C ALA A 141 -42.70 -15.73 -16.50
N ARG A 142 -42.62 -17.05 -16.27
CA ARG A 142 -43.78 -17.88 -15.90
C ARG A 142 -44.39 -17.52 -14.55
N ASN A 143 -43.66 -16.77 -13.71
CA ASN A 143 -44.12 -16.36 -12.38
C ASN A 143 -44.88 -15.03 -12.37
N TYR A 144 -44.97 -14.31 -13.50
CA TYR A 144 -45.67 -13.01 -13.56
C TYR A 144 -46.89 -13.06 -14.47
N GLY A 145 -48.04 -12.66 -13.92
CA GLY A 145 -49.26 -12.42 -14.68
C GLY A 145 -49.47 -10.95 -15.00
N ALA A 146 -50.54 -10.66 -15.76
CA ALA A 146 -50.90 -9.28 -16.12
C ALA A 146 -51.09 -8.37 -14.89
N GLN A 147 -51.68 -8.88 -13.80
CA GLN A 147 -51.90 -8.10 -12.58
C GLN A 147 -50.58 -7.71 -11.89
N ASP A 148 -49.60 -8.63 -11.86
CA ASP A 148 -48.28 -8.37 -11.27
C ASP A 148 -47.52 -7.29 -12.06
N LEU A 149 -47.63 -7.33 -13.39
CA LEU A 149 -46.98 -6.38 -14.29
C LEU A 149 -47.68 -5.01 -14.33
N LEU A 150 -48.97 -4.93 -14.03
CA LEU A 150 -49.66 -3.64 -13.92
C LEU A 150 -49.37 -2.93 -12.59
N ARG A 151 -48.96 -3.68 -11.56
CA ARG A 151 -48.58 -3.14 -10.22
C ARG A 151 -47.11 -2.68 -10.13
N LEU A 152 -46.36 -2.68 -11.22
CA LEU A 152 -44.94 -2.31 -11.24
C LEU A 152 -44.64 -0.92 -10.61
N ASN A 153 -45.60 0.02 -10.67
CA ASN A 153 -45.44 1.37 -10.11
C ASN A 153 -45.70 1.47 -8.60
N GLU A 154 -46.34 0.50 -7.96
CA GLU A 154 -46.69 0.58 -6.53
C GLU A 154 -45.54 0.19 -5.59
N THR A 155 -44.55 -0.54 -6.11
CA THR A 155 -43.37 -0.99 -5.35
C THR A 155 -42.19 -0.04 -5.47
N SER A 156 -41.94 0.56 -6.65
CA SER A 156 -40.91 1.61 -6.81
C SER A 156 -41.22 2.89 -6.01
N THR A 157 -42.50 3.27 -5.91
CA THR A 157 -42.92 4.45 -5.12
C THR A 157 -42.74 4.24 -3.62
N ARG A 158 -42.90 3.01 -3.11
CA ARG A 158 -42.67 2.68 -1.70
C ARG A 158 -41.17 2.62 -1.34
N LEU A 159 -40.35 2.01 -2.21
CA LEU A 159 -38.90 1.94 -2.05
C LEU A 159 -38.22 3.32 -2.14
N GLN A 160 -38.69 4.21 -3.03
CA GLN A 160 -38.20 5.59 -3.07
C GLN A 160 -38.59 6.39 -1.82
N ALA A 161 -39.80 6.21 -1.29
CA ALA A 161 -40.27 6.89 -0.08
C ALA A 161 -39.45 6.49 1.16
N GLU A 162 -39.11 5.21 1.32
CA GLU A 162 -38.28 4.71 2.43
C GLU A 162 -36.82 5.20 2.34
N GLN A 163 -36.27 5.34 1.13
CA GLN A 163 -34.93 5.90 0.93
C GLN A 163 -34.86 7.41 1.21
N THR A 164 -35.90 8.17 0.87
CA THR A 164 -35.95 9.62 1.15
C THR A 164 -36.30 9.95 2.61
N GLY A 165 -37.03 9.06 3.30
CA GLY A 165 -37.40 9.24 4.71
C GLY A 165 -36.23 9.05 5.69
N HIS A 166 -35.16 8.38 5.28
CA HIS A 166 -33.95 8.16 6.10
C HIS A 166 -32.90 9.28 6.00
N LEU A 167 -33.13 10.29 5.15
CA LEU A 167 -32.22 11.43 4.91
C LEU A 167 -32.77 12.78 5.43
N ALA A 168 -33.88 12.77 6.18
CA ALA A 168 -34.48 13.94 6.83
C ALA A 168 -34.38 13.82 8.36
#